data_AF-A0A0U9HWP1-F1
#
_entry.id   AF-A0A0U9HWP1-F1
#
_cell.length_a   1.000
_cell.length_b   1.000
_cell.length_c   1.000
_cell.angle_alpha   90.00
_cell.angle_beta   90.00
_cell.angle_gamma   90.00
#
_symmetry.space_group_name_H-M   'P 1'
#
loop_
_entity.id
_entity.type
_entity.pdbx_description
1 polymer ?
#
loop_
_entity_poly.entity_id
_entity_poly.type
_entity_poly.pdbx_seq_one_letter_code
_entity_poly.pdbx_strand_id
1 'polypeptide(L)'
;MNKIVCLFLILFLLFSKLAFAFSDISGEYMIKLKGVDGGIEIKAKEKDKFEFELNTVTGGWYTCNVEGVATFIEKNRAIFRDEEGCLITFTFKNNQIDLKTQNCSIYCGLNGIMDGKYVKKLKKKEKDEFKNRNWVKFASSKDNVLELFYDKDSVAPSVGGSVFITTKLVEKGNEIIIADLSVNCGSRNSPLDLIYILSKRKGKWVEDSPTNPELKTYTSVYRNSVVIESLHEIVCR
;
A
#
# COMPACT_ATOMS: atom_id res chain seq x y z
N MET A 1 32.28 53.22 23.99
CA MET A 1 32.22 52.25 22.87
C MET A 1 32.10 50.85 23.48
N ASN A 2 31.35 49.91 22.86
CA ASN A 2 31.20 48.47 23.25
C ASN A 2 29.85 47.96 23.78
N LYS A 3 28.72 48.65 23.60
CA LYS A 3 27.39 48.08 23.97
C LYS A 3 26.40 47.86 22.82
N ILE A 4 26.69 48.37 21.61
CA ILE A 4 25.75 48.30 20.47
C ILE A 4 26.03 47.09 19.55
N VAL A 5 27.24 46.50 19.61
CA VAL A 5 27.65 45.42 18.70
C VAL A 5 27.06 44.05 19.08
N CYS A 6 26.68 43.81 20.34
CA CYS A 6 26.13 42.52 20.76
C CYS A 6 24.64 42.32 20.42
N LEU A 7 23.86 43.39 20.22
CA LEU A 7 22.40 43.26 20.03
C LEU A 7 22.05 42.82 18.59
N PHE A 8 22.89 43.15 17.61
CA PHE A 8 22.68 42.74 16.21
C PHE A 8 23.06 41.29 15.92
N LEU A 9 24.00 40.70 16.68
CA LEU A 9 24.40 39.29 16.51
C LEU A 9 23.34 38.31 17.04
N ILE A 10 22.57 38.71 18.07
CA ILE A 10 21.52 37.86 18.66
C ILE A 10 20.27 37.85 17.77
N LEU A 11 19.96 38.95 17.07
CA LEU A 11 18.81 39.03 16.16
C LEU A 11 19.04 38.24 14.86
N PHE A 12 20.28 38.15 14.38
CA PHE A 12 20.61 37.38 13.16
C PHE A 12 20.62 35.85 13.40
N LEU A 13 20.82 35.40 14.64
CA LEU A 13 20.80 33.97 15.00
C LEU A 13 19.38 33.41 15.22
N LEU A 14 18.33 34.25 15.23
CA LEU A 14 16.94 33.82 15.40
C LEU A 14 16.23 33.47 14.07
N PHE A 15 16.79 33.83 12.92
CA PHE A 15 16.18 33.55 11.62
C PHE A 15 16.66 32.23 10.95
N SER A 16 17.64 31.53 11.51
CA SER A 16 18.27 30.37 10.87
C SER A 16 17.67 29.00 11.24
N LYS A 17 16.55 28.93 11.97
CA LYS A 17 15.98 27.64 12.45
C LYS A 17 14.55 27.30 12.01
N LEU A 18 14.07 27.86 10.91
CA LEU A 18 12.94 27.28 10.17
C LEU A 18 13.43 26.58 8.90
N ALA A 19 14.41 25.69 9.08
CA ALA A 19 14.61 24.60 8.14
C ALA A 19 13.37 23.70 8.23
N PHE A 20 12.38 24.01 7.39
CA PHE A 20 11.21 23.16 7.21
C PHE A 20 11.70 21.80 6.73
N ALA A 21 11.66 20.80 7.61
CA ALA A 21 11.74 19.42 7.21
C ALA A 21 10.49 19.14 6.36
N PHE A 22 10.63 19.28 5.04
CA PHE A 22 9.64 18.79 4.09
C PHE A 22 9.57 17.29 4.32
N SER A 23 8.52 16.83 5.01
CA SER A 23 8.25 15.40 5.11
C SER A 23 8.11 14.90 3.69
N ASP A 24 8.92 13.94 3.27
CA ASP A 24 8.88 13.38 1.92
C ASP A 24 7.46 12.87 1.63
N ILE A 25 6.68 13.68 0.90
CA ILE A 25 5.31 13.36 0.50
C ILE A 25 5.28 12.37 -0.64
N SER A 26 6.42 12.12 -1.30
CA SER A 26 6.49 11.24 -2.47
C SER A 26 6.18 9.80 -2.10
N GLY A 27 5.56 9.08 -3.02
CA GLY A 27 5.21 7.68 -2.88
C GLY A 27 3.77 7.38 -3.25
N GLU A 28 3.42 6.11 -3.13
CA GLU A 28 2.08 5.60 -3.40
C GLU A 28 1.21 5.74 -2.14
N TYR A 29 -0.07 6.09 -2.32
CA TYR A 29 -1.07 6.16 -1.27
C TYR A 29 -2.30 5.39 -1.71
N MET A 30 -2.78 4.46 -0.90
CA MET A 30 -3.94 3.62 -1.24
C MET A 30 -5.20 4.17 -0.57
N ILE A 31 -6.31 4.21 -1.31
CA ILE A 31 -7.60 4.64 -0.76
C ILE A 31 -8.07 3.65 0.31
N LYS A 32 -8.65 4.16 1.40
CA LYS A 32 -9.27 3.37 2.48
C LYS A 32 -10.77 3.60 2.48
N LEU A 33 -11.42 3.14 1.41
CA LEU A 33 -12.86 3.21 1.24
C LEU A 33 -13.41 1.87 0.77
N LYS A 34 -14.45 1.38 1.44
CA LYS A 34 -15.07 0.09 1.13
C LYS A 34 -15.68 0.12 -0.27
N GLY A 35 -15.34 -0.86 -1.11
CA GLY A 35 -15.85 -0.98 -2.48
C GLY A 35 -15.15 -0.06 -3.48
N VAL A 36 -14.02 0.56 -3.09
CA VAL A 36 -13.17 1.36 -3.96
C VAL A 36 -11.73 0.88 -3.84
N ASP A 37 -11.15 0.52 -4.97
CA ASP A 37 -9.75 0.13 -5.10
C ASP A 37 -8.93 1.24 -5.78
N GLY A 38 -7.60 1.17 -5.64
CA GLY A 38 -6.68 2.12 -6.26
C GLY A 38 -6.04 3.11 -5.29
N GLY A 39 -5.48 4.20 -5.83
CA GLY A 39 -4.59 5.06 -5.09
C GLY A 39 -4.13 6.30 -5.84
N ILE A 40 -3.14 6.97 -5.22
CA ILE A 40 -2.46 8.15 -5.75
C ILE A 40 -0.96 7.87 -5.71
N GLU A 41 -0.26 8.04 -6.82
CA GLU A 41 1.19 8.17 -6.83
C GLU A 41 1.56 9.65 -6.77
N ILE A 42 2.47 10.03 -5.87
CA ILE A 42 2.97 11.41 -5.76
C ILE A 42 4.47 11.45 -6.02
N LYS A 43 4.89 12.40 -6.86
CA LYS A 43 6.30 12.73 -7.15
C LYS A 43 6.54 14.21 -6.82
N ALA A 44 7.31 14.48 -5.76
CA ALA A 44 7.71 15.85 -5.45
C ALA A 44 8.55 16.44 -6.61
N LYS A 45 8.24 17.67 -7.03
CA LYS A 45 8.95 18.37 -8.13
C LYS A 45 9.73 19.56 -7.58
N GLU A 46 9.00 20.50 -7.00
CA GLU A 46 9.51 21.75 -6.44
C GLU A 46 9.09 21.86 -4.97
N LYS A 47 9.57 22.88 -4.26
CA LYS A 47 9.28 23.07 -2.83
C LYS A 47 7.77 23.18 -2.54
N ASP A 48 7.01 23.72 -3.48
CA ASP A 48 5.59 24.03 -3.38
C ASP A 48 4.73 23.25 -4.39
N LYS A 49 5.30 22.29 -5.12
CA LYS A 49 4.57 21.52 -6.15
C LYS A 49 4.92 20.05 -6.15
N PHE A 50 3.92 19.23 -6.49
CA PHE A 50 4.12 17.82 -6.79
C PHE A 50 3.27 17.40 -7.98
N GLU A 51 3.80 16.45 -8.73
CA GLU A 51 3.05 15.71 -9.73
C GLU A 51 2.32 14.57 -9.04
N PHE A 52 1.08 14.30 -9.47
CA PHE A 52 0.29 13.18 -8.99
C PHE A 52 -0.36 12.43 -10.14
N GLU A 53 -0.58 11.15 -9.91
CA GLU A 53 -1.41 10.28 -10.75
C GLU A 53 -2.40 9.57 -9.82
N LEU A 54 -3.69 9.81 -10.01
CA LEU A 54 -4.79 9.24 -9.23
C LEU A 54 -5.56 8.27 -10.11
N ASN A 55 -5.59 7.01 -9.68
CA ASN A 55 -6.37 5.96 -10.35
C ASN A 55 -7.21 5.23 -9.30
N THR A 56 -8.53 5.23 -9.44
CA THR A 56 -9.45 4.51 -8.55
C THR A 56 -10.50 3.73 -9.32
N VAL A 57 -10.96 2.61 -8.76
CA VAL A 57 -12.02 1.77 -9.32
C VAL A 57 -13.10 1.55 -8.27
N THR A 58 -14.33 1.98 -8.55
CA THR A 58 -15.50 1.78 -7.68
C THR A 58 -16.37 0.65 -8.20
N GLY A 59 -16.71 -0.29 -7.31
CA GLY A 59 -17.55 -1.45 -7.65
C GLY A 59 -16.95 -2.42 -8.68
N GLY A 60 -15.68 -2.26 -9.03
CA GLY A 60 -15.00 -3.10 -10.04
C GLY A 60 -15.17 -2.65 -11.49
N TRP A 61 -15.90 -1.56 -11.76
CA TRP A 61 -16.13 -1.11 -13.15
C TRP A 61 -16.14 0.41 -13.36
N TYR A 62 -16.39 1.24 -12.35
CA TYR A 62 -16.32 2.70 -12.50
C TYR A 62 -14.91 3.20 -12.20
N THR A 63 -14.20 3.62 -13.24
CA THR A 63 -12.83 4.14 -13.12
C THR A 63 -12.82 5.65 -12.95
N CYS A 64 -11.94 6.16 -12.08
CA CYS A 64 -11.51 7.55 -12.10
C CYS A 64 -10.01 7.62 -12.38
N ASN A 65 -9.62 8.44 -13.36
CA ASN A 65 -8.21 8.65 -13.69
C ASN A 65 -7.95 10.15 -13.82
N VAL A 66 -7.03 10.67 -12.99
CA VAL A 66 -6.60 12.09 -13.04
C VAL A 66 -5.10 12.17 -12.83
N GLU A 67 -4.42 12.88 -13.70
CA GLU A 67 -3.01 13.23 -13.53
C GLU A 67 -2.83 14.74 -13.59
N GLY A 68 -1.83 15.26 -12.88
CA GLY A 68 -1.55 16.69 -12.92
C GLY A 68 -0.52 17.16 -11.91
N VAL A 69 -0.39 18.48 -11.80
CA VAL A 69 0.53 19.14 -10.86
C VAL A 69 -0.28 19.91 -9.84
N ALA A 70 -0.19 19.51 -8.57
CA ALA A 70 -0.81 20.22 -7.46
C ALA A 70 0.18 21.21 -6.83
N THR A 71 -0.34 22.34 -6.35
CA THR A 71 0.42 23.40 -5.70
C THR A 71 -0.01 23.55 -4.24
N PHE A 72 0.95 23.64 -3.32
CA PHE A 72 0.69 23.90 -1.91
C PHE A 72 0.20 25.34 -1.70
N ILE A 73 -0.96 25.48 -1.07
CA ILE A 73 -1.53 26.76 -0.64
C ILE A 73 -1.32 27.02 0.85
N GLU A 74 -1.10 25.95 1.62
CA GLU A 74 -0.78 25.99 3.05
C GLU A 74 0.19 24.85 3.36
N LYS A 75 0.76 24.83 4.58
CA LYS A 75 1.77 23.84 5.01
C LYS A 75 1.39 22.39 4.73
N ASN A 76 0.11 22.04 4.85
CA ASN A 76 -0.39 20.68 4.72
C ASN A 76 -1.55 20.59 3.72
N ARG A 77 -1.73 21.59 2.86
CA ARG A 77 -2.84 21.65 1.93
C ARG A 77 -2.36 22.04 0.55
N ALA A 78 -2.68 21.23 -0.44
CA ALA A 78 -2.40 21.51 -1.85
C ALA A 78 -3.68 21.42 -2.68
N ILE A 79 -3.67 22.11 -3.82
CA ILE A 79 -4.78 22.10 -4.76
C ILE A 79 -4.28 21.81 -6.17
N PHE A 80 -5.12 21.12 -6.93
CA PHE A 80 -5.04 21.03 -8.38
C PHE A 80 -6.33 21.60 -8.97
N ARG A 81 -6.22 22.36 -10.06
CA ARG A 81 -7.36 22.84 -10.83
C ARG A 81 -7.04 22.75 -12.31
N ASP A 82 -7.91 22.12 -13.08
CA ASP A 82 -7.81 22.05 -14.54
C ASP A 82 -8.59 23.19 -15.22
N GLU A 83 -8.60 23.18 -16.55
CA GLU A 83 -9.32 24.17 -17.37
C GLU A 83 -10.84 23.97 -17.34
N GLU A 84 -11.31 22.74 -17.07
CA GLU A 84 -12.73 22.36 -16.98
C GLU A 84 -13.35 22.69 -15.61
N GLY A 85 -12.54 23.17 -14.65
CA GLY A 85 -12.99 23.60 -13.33
C GLY A 85 -13.09 22.48 -12.29
N CYS A 86 -12.57 21.29 -12.59
CA CYS A 86 -12.31 20.26 -11.60
C CYS A 86 -11.29 20.78 -10.59
N LEU A 87 -11.65 20.75 -9.30
CA LEU A 87 -10.80 21.13 -8.19
C LEU A 87 -10.54 19.90 -7.32
N ILE A 88 -9.28 19.55 -7.14
CA ILE A 88 -8.86 18.52 -6.19
C ILE A 88 -8.11 19.20 -5.05
N THR A 89 -8.55 18.94 -3.82
CA THR A 89 -7.89 19.41 -2.59
C THR A 89 -7.26 18.23 -1.87
N PHE A 90 -5.96 18.32 -1.66
CA PHE A 90 -5.16 17.35 -0.90
C PHE A 90 -4.86 17.93 0.48
N THR A 91 -5.29 17.24 1.55
CA THR A 91 -4.94 17.61 2.93
C THR A 91 -4.05 16.55 3.53
N PHE A 92 -2.78 16.89 3.73
CA PHE A 92 -1.75 16.00 4.24
C PHE A 92 -1.81 15.92 5.78
N LYS A 93 -1.77 14.70 6.31
CA LYS A 93 -1.69 14.41 7.74
C LYS A 93 -0.77 13.21 7.95
N ASN A 94 0.47 13.45 8.36
CA ASN A 94 1.48 12.39 8.51
C ASN A 94 1.56 11.53 7.22
N ASN A 95 1.32 10.22 7.33
CA ASN A 95 1.32 9.26 6.21
C ASN A 95 -0.07 9.14 5.53
N GLN A 96 -0.87 10.21 5.53
CA GLN A 96 -2.25 10.18 5.03
C GLN A 96 -2.55 11.42 4.22
N ILE A 97 -3.46 11.26 3.27
CA ILE A 97 -4.02 12.33 2.46
C ILE A 97 -5.53 12.21 2.55
N ASP A 98 -6.19 13.25 3.05
CA ASP A 98 -7.63 13.40 2.87
C ASP A 98 -7.83 14.16 1.55
N LEU A 99 -8.43 13.50 0.56
CA LEU A 99 -8.69 14.05 -0.77
C LEU A 99 -10.16 14.42 -0.92
N LYS A 100 -10.39 15.61 -1.46
CA LYS A 100 -11.72 16.13 -1.79
C LYS A 100 -11.76 16.68 -3.19
N THR A 101 -12.81 16.36 -3.93
CA THR A 101 -13.02 16.80 -5.31
C THR A 101 -14.27 17.67 -5.43
N GLN A 102 -14.24 18.59 -6.39
CA GLN A 102 -15.39 19.40 -6.78
C GLN A 102 -15.37 19.52 -8.31
N ASN A 103 -16.51 19.28 -8.96
CA ASN A 103 -16.67 19.35 -10.42
C ASN A 103 -15.74 18.43 -11.22
N CYS A 104 -15.35 17.28 -10.68
CA CYS A 104 -14.41 16.35 -11.31
C CYS A 104 -15.10 15.14 -11.99
N SER A 105 -16.39 15.23 -12.29
CA SER A 105 -17.16 14.11 -12.86
C SER A 105 -16.64 13.65 -14.22
N ILE A 106 -16.01 14.55 -15.00
CA ILE A 106 -15.41 14.23 -16.29
C ILE A 106 -14.36 13.12 -16.19
N TYR A 107 -13.70 13.01 -15.03
CA TYR A 107 -12.66 12.03 -14.79
C TYR A 107 -13.15 10.70 -14.24
N CYS A 108 -14.41 10.59 -13.79
CA CYS A 108 -14.92 9.49 -12.96
C CYS A 108 -16.06 8.66 -13.57
N GLY A 109 -16.49 8.96 -14.79
CA GLY A 109 -17.73 8.42 -15.32
C GLY A 109 -18.92 8.71 -14.38
N LEU A 110 -19.96 7.87 -14.42
CA LEU A 110 -21.22 8.14 -13.71
C LEU A 110 -21.15 7.98 -12.19
N ASN A 111 -20.31 7.08 -11.68
CA ASN A 111 -20.34 6.63 -10.28
C ASN A 111 -18.93 6.37 -9.71
N GLY A 112 -17.88 6.87 -10.35
CA GLY A 112 -16.52 6.76 -9.83
C GLY A 112 -16.32 7.66 -8.61
N ILE A 113 -15.51 7.20 -7.65
CA ILE A 113 -15.24 7.90 -6.40
C ILE A 113 -13.73 8.13 -6.25
N MET A 114 -13.32 9.40 -6.19
CA MET A 114 -11.97 9.82 -5.77
C MET A 114 -11.95 10.33 -4.33
N ASP A 115 -13.07 10.84 -3.85
CA ASP A 115 -13.17 11.40 -2.50
C ASP A 115 -12.86 10.34 -1.45
N GLY A 116 -11.91 10.64 -0.56
CA GLY A 116 -11.59 9.69 0.48
C GLY A 116 -10.30 9.95 1.21
N LYS A 117 -10.01 9.01 2.10
CA LYS A 117 -8.78 8.97 2.87
C LYS A 117 -7.81 8.00 2.23
N TYR A 118 -6.64 8.49 1.88
CA TYR A 118 -5.56 7.72 1.30
C TYR A 118 -4.44 7.56 2.33
N VAL A 119 -3.87 6.36 2.41
CA VAL A 119 -2.80 6.04 3.36
C VAL A 119 -1.55 5.66 2.59
N LYS A 120 -0.43 6.28 2.92
CA LYS A 120 0.86 6.04 2.28
C LYS A 120 1.16 4.55 2.34
N LYS A 121 1.34 3.93 1.18
CA LYS A 121 1.95 2.61 1.05
C LYS A 121 3.37 2.79 1.56
N LEU A 122 3.61 2.33 2.79
CA LEU A 122 4.95 2.35 3.33
C LEU A 122 5.80 1.46 2.42
N LYS A 123 6.80 2.03 1.75
CA LYS A 123 7.95 1.26 1.27
C LYS A 123 8.69 0.77 2.51
N LYS A 124 8.15 -0.24 3.19
CA LYS A 124 8.80 -0.76 4.38
C LYS A 124 10.13 -1.37 3.95
N LYS A 125 11.14 -1.17 4.79
CA LYS A 125 12.28 -2.07 4.89
C LYS A 125 11.72 -3.50 5.06
N GLU A 126 11.41 -4.18 3.96
CA GLU A 126 10.79 -5.51 3.91
C GLU A 126 11.57 -6.56 4.70
N LYS A 127 12.83 -6.28 5.07
CA LYS A 127 13.66 -7.19 5.87
C LYS A 127 13.24 -7.36 7.32
N ASP A 128 12.55 -6.39 7.93
CA ASP A 128 12.28 -6.43 9.38
C ASP A 128 10.82 -6.76 9.73
N GLU A 129 9.87 -6.52 8.82
CA GLU A 129 8.45 -6.77 9.08
C GLU A 129 8.10 -8.26 9.16
N PHE A 130 8.78 -9.12 8.39
CA PHE A 130 8.48 -10.56 8.38
C PHE A 130 9.26 -11.37 9.41
N LYS A 131 10.33 -10.81 10.00
CA LYS A 131 11.14 -11.51 11.00
C LYS A 131 10.41 -11.68 12.34
N ASN A 132 9.54 -10.72 12.69
CA ASN A 132 8.87 -10.69 13.98
C ASN A 132 7.40 -11.15 13.91
N ARG A 133 6.99 -11.80 12.82
CA ARG A 133 5.63 -12.35 12.66
C ARG A 133 5.47 -13.69 13.37
N ASN A 134 4.23 -14.00 13.75
CA ASN A 134 3.88 -15.21 14.48
C ASN A 134 3.62 -16.37 13.51
N TRP A 135 4.70 -16.89 12.93
CA TRP A 135 4.64 -17.93 11.92
C TRP A 135 4.28 -19.30 12.51
N VAL A 136 3.16 -19.86 12.05
CA VAL A 136 2.70 -21.20 12.40
C VAL A 136 2.78 -22.09 11.17
N LYS A 137 3.52 -23.20 11.27
CA LYS A 137 3.61 -24.21 10.21
C LYS A 137 2.25 -24.90 10.07
N PHE A 138 1.76 -25.05 8.85
CA PHE A 138 0.49 -25.74 8.59
C PHE A 138 0.58 -26.87 7.57
N ALA A 139 1.61 -26.88 6.71
CA ALA A 139 1.84 -27.98 5.78
C ALA A 139 3.32 -28.17 5.49
N SER A 140 3.70 -29.38 5.07
CA SER A 140 5.00 -29.68 4.50
C SER A 140 4.93 -30.81 3.49
N SER A 141 5.89 -30.83 2.56
CA SER A 141 6.10 -31.97 1.68
C SER A 141 6.59 -33.19 2.47
N LYS A 142 6.42 -34.39 1.91
CA LYS A 142 6.78 -35.66 2.58
C LYS A 142 8.26 -35.75 2.95
N ASP A 143 9.12 -35.12 2.16
CA ASP A 143 10.57 -35.05 2.34
C ASP A 143 11.01 -33.85 3.19
N ASN A 144 10.07 -33.04 3.70
CA ASN A 144 10.31 -31.79 4.43
C ASN A 144 11.19 -30.78 3.66
N VAL A 145 11.28 -30.91 2.34
CA VAL A 145 12.00 -29.97 1.48
C VAL A 145 11.22 -28.66 1.37
N LEU A 146 9.88 -28.75 1.31
CA LEU A 146 8.98 -27.62 1.21
C LEU A 146 8.14 -27.51 2.48
N GLU A 147 8.10 -26.33 3.07
CA GLU A 147 7.31 -26.04 4.26
C GLU A 147 6.48 -24.77 4.06
N LEU A 148 5.25 -24.81 4.57
CA LEU A 148 4.30 -23.71 4.49
C LEU A 148 3.92 -23.25 5.89
N PHE A 149 3.94 -21.93 6.06
CA PHE A 149 3.59 -21.26 7.29
C PHE A 149 2.54 -20.19 7.00
N TYR A 150 1.73 -19.88 8.00
CA TYR A 150 0.89 -18.69 8.00
C TYR A 150 1.22 -17.80 9.18
N ASP A 151 0.99 -16.50 9.02
CA ASP A 151 1.11 -15.54 10.11
C ASP A 151 -0.21 -15.49 10.88
N LYS A 152 -0.22 -15.98 12.12
CA LYS A 152 -1.43 -16.07 12.94
C LYS A 152 -2.09 -14.72 13.15
N ASP A 153 -1.30 -13.66 13.22
CA ASP A 153 -1.80 -12.31 13.49
C ASP A 153 -2.31 -11.60 12.22
N SER A 154 -2.12 -12.22 11.04
CA SER A 154 -2.57 -11.67 9.75
C SER A 154 -3.99 -12.09 9.35
N VAL A 155 -4.61 -13.03 10.08
CA VAL A 155 -5.95 -13.54 9.76
C VAL A 155 -6.98 -12.44 10.02
N ALA A 156 -7.53 -11.88 8.95
CA ALA A 156 -8.44 -10.74 9.05
C ALA A 156 -9.67 -10.91 8.14
N PRO A 157 -10.89 -10.75 8.66
CA PRO A 157 -12.10 -10.85 7.85
C PRO A 157 -12.18 -9.71 6.83
N SER A 158 -12.69 -10.02 5.64
CA SER A 158 -13.03 -9.07 4.59
C SER A 158 -14.54 -8.89 4.48
N VAL A 159 -14.94 -7.79 3.82
CA VAL A 159 -16.32 -7.62 3.38
C VAL A 159 -16.57 -8.60 2.22
N GLY A 160 -17.61 -9.42 2.33
CA GLY A 160 -18.01 -10.35 1.27
C GLY A 160 -17.81 -11.82 1.61
N GLY A 161 -17.46 -12.14 2.86
CA GLY A 161 -17.31 -13.53 3.31
C GLY A 161 -15.93 -14.13 3.03
N SER A 162 -15.00 -13.35 2.48
CA SER A 162 -13.60 -13.76 2.37
C SER A 162 -12.79 -13.38 3.61
N VAL A 163 -11.71 -14.11 3.87
CA VAL A 163 -10.74 -13.83 4.93
C VAL A 163 -9.36 -13.71 4.31
N PHE A 164 -8.62 -12.69 4.70
CA PHE A 164 -7.24 -12.50 4.26
C PHE A 164 -6.27 -13.18 5.21
N ILE A 165 -5.19 -13.74 4.66
CA ILE A 165 -4.11 -14.36 5.42
C ILE A 165 -2.78 -14.20 4.70
N THR A 166 -1.73 -13.88 5.44
CA THR A 166 -0.36 -13.90 4.95
C THR A 166 0.26 -15.28 5.18
N THR A 167 0.85 -15.86 4.14
CA THR A 167 1.59 -17.11 4.19
C THR A 167 3.04 -16.91 3.78
N LYS A 168 3.91 -17.84 4.18
CA LYS A 168 5.25 -17.96 3.62
C LYS A 168 5.57 -19.39 3.24
N LEU A 169 6.40 -19.51 2.21
CA LEU A 169 6.92 -20.77 1.70
C LEU A 169 8.43 -20.81 1.93
N VAL A 170 8.89 -21.90 2.54
CA VAL A 170 10.29 -22.18 2.83
C VAL A 170 10.71 -23.42 2.07
N GLU A 171 11.82 -23.34 1.32
CA GLU A 171 12.42 -24.47 0.63
C GLU A 171 13.83 -24.72 1.18
N LYS A 172 14.08 -25.93 1.72
CA LYS A 172 15.37 -26.33 2.32
C LYS A 172 15.89 -25.31 3.33
N GLY A 173 15.01 -24.79 4.17
CA GLY A 173 15.33 -23.77 5.18
C GLY A 173 15.49 -22.34 4.65
N ASN A 174 15.33 -22.10 3.34
CA ASN A 174 15.38 -20.77 2.75
C ASN A 174 13.96 -20.25 2.50
N GLU A 175 13.64 -19.07 3.05
CA GLU A 175 12.38 -18.39 2.72
C GLU A 175 12.41 -17.96 1.25
N ILE A 176 11.43 -18.40 0.47
CA ILE A 176 11.37 -18.17 -0.98
C ILE A 176 10.32 -17.12 -1.31
N ILE A 177 9.11 -17.32 -0.78
CA ILE A 177 7.94 -16.48 -1.08
C ILE A 177 7.19 -16.14 0.20
N ILE A 178 6.69 -14.91 0.25
CA ILE A 178 5.58 -14.51 1.12
C ILE A 178 4.41 -14.13 0.21
N ALA A 179 3.21 -14.58 0.55
CA ALA A 179 2.02 -14.27 -0.23
C ALA A 179 0.88 -13.83 0.70
N ASP A 180 0.14 -12.80 0.28
CA ASP A 180 -1.16 -12.52 0.88
C ASP A 180 -2.25 -13.17 0.03
N LEU A 181 -3.12 -13.90 0.70
CA LEU A 181 -4.17 -14.70 0.09
C LEU A 181 -5.53 -14.18 0.54
N SER A 182 -6.52 -14.24 -0.35
CA SER A 182 -7.94 -14.17 0.00
C SER A 182 -8.54 -15.56 -0.07
N VAL A 183 -9.21 -15.96 1.01
CA VAL A 183 -9.88 -17.26 1.16
C VAL A 183 -11.38 -17.00 1.24
N ASN A 184 -12.16 -17.53 0.30
CA ASN A 184 -13.61 -17.34 0.31
C ASN A 184 -14.27 -18.39 1.22
N CYS A 185 -14.75 -17.95 2.40
CA CYS A 185 -15.37 -18.83 3.38
C CYS A 185 -16.83 -19.18 3.07
N GLY A 186 -17.42 -18.62 2.01
CA GLY A 186 -18.76 -18.98 1.55
C GLY A 186 -18.83 -20.31 0.79
N SER A 187 -17.69 -20.83 0.33
CA SER A 187 -17.60 -22.13 -0.34
C SER A 187 -16.35 -22.88 0.10
N ARG A 188 -16.55 -24.00 0.79
CA ARG A 188 -15.44 -24.84 1.24
C ARG A 188 -14.63 -25.33 0.02
N ASN A 189 -13.32 -25.22 0.10
CA ASN A 189 -12.38 -25.60 -0.95
C ASN A 189 -12.45 -24.74 -2.22
N SER A 190 -12.96 -23.52 -2.12
CA SER A 190 -12.83 -22.55 -3.20
C SER A 190 -11.35 -22.29 -3.53
N PRO A 191 -11.01 -21.95 -4.79
CA PRO A 191 -9.65 -21.55 -5.12
C PRO A 191 -9.20 -20.37 -4.26
N LEU A 192 -7.92 -20.36 -3.87
CA LEU A 192 -7.32 -19.23 -3.16
C LEU A 192 -6.96 -18.13 -4.16
N ASP A 193 -7.29 -16.89 -3.82
CA ASP A 193 -6.90 -15.73 -4.61
C ASP A 193 -5.57 -15.19 -4.09
N LEU A 194 -4.52 -15.24 -4.90
CA LEU A 194 -3.23 -14.63 -4.58
C LEU A 194 -3.30 -13.13 -4.86
N ILE A 195 -3.32 -12.33 -3.80
CA ILE A 195 -3.47 -10.87 -3.89
C ILE A 195 -2.11 -10.20 -4.06
N TYR A 196 -1.12 -10.68 -3.32
CA TYR A 196 0.19 -10.07 -3.24
C TYR A 196 1.27 -11.14 -3.10
N ILE A 197 2.42 -10.93 -3.73
CA ILE A 197 3.58 -11.83 -3.62
C ILE A 197 4.85 -11.02 -3.42
N LEU A 198 5.66 -11.46 -2.48
CA LEU A 198 7.07 -11.12 -2.39
C LEU A 198 7.90 -12.36 -2.71
N SER A 199 8.89 -12.21 -3.58
CA SER A 199 9.89 -13.24 -3.85
C SER A 199 11.27 -12.81 -3.34
N LYS A 200 12.04 -13.76 -2.80
CA LYS A 200 13.38 -13.48 -2.28
C LYS A 200 14.42 -13.67 -3.38
N ARG A 201 14.93 -12.57 -3.94
CA ARG A 201 15.94 -12.55 -5.00
C ARG A 201 17.25 -11.96 -4.48
N LYS A 202 18.35 -12.72 -4.58
CA LYS A 202 19.69 -12.30 -4.11
C LYS A 202 19.68 -11.77 -2.67
N GLY A 203 18.91 -12.42 -1.78
CA GLY A 203 18.80 -12.06 -0.37
C GLY A 203 17.99 -10.79 -0.06
N LYS A 204 17.25 -10.25 -1.05
CA LYS A 204 16.30 -9.14 -0.90
C LYS A 204 14.90 -9.61 -1.26
N TRP A 205 13.90 -9.10 -0.54
CA TRP A 205 12.51 -9.24 -0.94
C TRP A 205 12.24 -8.28 -2.11
N VAL A 206 11.41 -8.74 -3.04
CA VAL A 206 11.00 -8.01 -4.23
C VAL A 206 9.53 -8.31 -4.45
N GLU A 207 8.72 -7.26 -4.58
CA GLU A 207 7.32 -7.36 -5.02
C GLU A 207 7.24 -8.03 -6.39
N ASP A 208 6.39 -9.03 -6.50
CA ASP A 208 6.30 -9.89 -7.67
C ASP A 208 4.84 -10.16 -8.06
N SER A 209 4.64 -10.55 -9.31
CA SER A 209 3.31 -10.86 -9.82
C SER A 209 2.93 -12.32 -9.54
N PRO A 210 1.68 -12.61 -9.13
CA PRO A 210 1.13 -13.97 -9.13
C PRO A 210 1.22 -14.70 -10.47
N THR A 211 1.35 -13.96 -11.57
CA THR A 211 1.49 -14.50 -12.93
C THR A 211 2.95 -14.62 -13.39
N ASN A 212 3.94 -14.29 -12.56
CA ASN A 212 5.35 -14.42 -12.93
C ASN A 212 5.70 -15.90 -13.24
N PRO A 213 6.15 -16.22 -14.48
CA PRO A 213 6.47 -17.58 -14.87
C PRO A 213 7.61 -18.20 -14.04
N GLU A 214 8.55 -17.40 -13.53
CA GLU A 214 9.65 -17.86 -12.67
C GLU A 214 9.15 -18.39 -11.32
N LEU A 215 8.00 -17.91 -10.86
CA LEU A 215 7.41 -18.31 -9.59
C LEU A 215 6.37 -19.42 -9.76
N LYS A 216 6.08 -19.86 -10.99
CA LYS A 216 4.98 -20.79 -11.30
C LYS A 216 5.01 -22.07 -10.46
N THR A 217 6.19 -22.63 -10.23
CA THR A 217 6.35 -23.84 -9.39
C THR A 217 5.87 -23.57 -7.96
N TYR A 218 6.26 -22.45 -7.38
CA TYR A 218 5.89 -22.10 -6.01
C TYR A 218 4.44 -21.63 -5.89
N THR A 219 3.94 -20.83 -6.84
CA THR A 219 2.54 -20.39 -6.82
C THR A 219 1.58 -21.55 -7.07
N SER A 220 2.02 -22.61 -7.77
CA SER A 220 1.22 -23.83 -7.94
C SER A 220 0.96 -24.58 -6.62
N VAL A 221 1.80 -24.38 -5.60
CA VAL A 221 1.60 -24.97 -4.27
C VAL A 221 0.28 -24.49 -3.65
N TYR A 222 -0.08 -23.22 -3.84
CA TYR A 222 -1.36 -22.66 -3.37
C TYR A 222 -2.58 -23.18 -4.16
N ARG A 223 -2.37 -23.91 -5.26
CA ARG A 223 -3.43 -24.59 -6.01
C ARG A 223 -3.58 -26.06 -5.59
N ASN A 224 -2.74 -26.55 -4.69
CA ASN A 224 -2.84 -27.91 -4.18
C ASN A 224 -4.06 -28.04 -3.24
N SER A 225 -4.88 -29.07 -3.44
CA SER A 225 -6.12 -29.26 -2.66
C SER A 225 -5.88 -29.35 -1.15
N VAL A 226 -4.79 -29.98 -0.72
CA VAL A 226 -4.45 -30.10 0.71
C VAL A 226 -4.15 -28.74 1.32
N VAL A 227 -3.43 -27.89 0.57
CA VAL A 227 -3.10 -26.53 1.01
C VAL A 227 -4.35 -25.66 1.07
N ILE A 228 -5.21 -25.75 0.05
CA ILE A 228 -6.50 -25.05 -0.01
C ILE A 228 -7.37 -25.43 1.18
N GLU A 229 -7.56 -26.73 1.42
CA GLU A 229 -8.39 -27.24 2.52
C GLU A 229 -7.84 -26.80 3.88
N SER A 230 -6.53 -26.93 4.09
CA SER A 230 -5.87 -26.52 5.34
C SER A 230 -6.10 -25.03 5.63
N LEU A 231 -5.95 -24.17 4.62
CA LEU A 231 -6.14 -22.73 4.80
C LEU A 231 -7.60 -22.37 5.07
N HIS A 232 -8.57 -23.01 4.40
CA HIS A 232 -9.98 -22.85 4.73
C HIS A 232 -10.27 -23.26 6.17
N GLU A 233 -9.72 -24.38 6.64
CA GLU A 233 -9.87 -24.80 8.03
C GLU A 233 -9.23 -23.84 9.03
N ILE A 234 -8.14 -23.17 8.66
CA ILE A 234 -7.49 -22.20 9.54
C ILE A 234 -8.33 -20.93 9.69
N VAL A 235 -8.91 -20.42 8.58
CA VAL A 235 -9.47 -19.06 8.56
C VAL A 235 -11.00 -18.98 8.53
N CYS A 236 -11.68 -20.07 8.15
CA CYS A 236 -13.14 -20.09 7.97
C CYS A 236 -13.90 -20.87 9.06
N ARG A 237 -13.24 -21.21 10.18
CA ARG A 237 -13.88 -21.87 11.33
C ARG A 237 -14.66 -20.90 12.20
#